data_AF-A0A961A5T3-F1
#
_entry.id   AF-A0A961A5T3-F1
#
_cell.length_a   1.000
_cell.length_b   1.000
_cell.length_c   1.000
_cell.angle_alpha   90.00
_cell.angle_beta   90.00
_cell.angle_gamma   90.00
#
_symmetry.space_group_name_H-M   'P 1'
#
loop_
_entity.id
_entity.type
_entity.pdbx_description
1 polymer ?
#
loop_
_entity_poly.entity_id
_entity_poly.type
_entity_poly.pdbx_seq_one_letter_code
_entity_poly.pdbx_strand_id
1 'polypeptide(L)'
;MSKSIIAMLVILVLLVAALLVPIMQMSRWDPQLREQISTHDQQSAGADAPLPAGEPQNVATLGSADELAQEFGADNGRLRLLAILSPTTESSRQAAGYIQQELLQAHEDIDISVYVVWITQRSGDTLEQARQASGLLSDPRARHYYSSDAAGSYVADALGYPGDKVWNCIMLFGEEAVWDPEMPQPQRVLHQLGAQHWLGEQNYATGNDLRNALAALGAELGSWQF
;
A
#
# COMPACT_ATOMS: atom_id res chain seq x y z
N MET A 1 -54.60 22.11 1.33
CA MET A 1 -53.33 21.44 0.96
C MET A 1 -53.69 20.14 0.25
N SER A 2 -53.31 20.00 -1.02
CA SER A 2 -53.72 18.86 -1.86
C SER A 2 -53.08 17.56 -1.35
N LYS A 3 -53.86 16.47 -1.27
CA LYS A 3 -53.38 15.12 -0.91
C LYS A 3 -52.19 14.67 -1.77
N SER A 4 -52.06 15.20 -2.99
CA SER A 4 -50.95 14.93 -3.91
C SER A 4 -49.61 15.49 -3.44
N ILE A 5 -49.60 16.63 -2.74
CA ILE A 5 -48.36 17.26 -2.25
C ILE A 5 -47.75 16.44 -1.10
N ILE A 6 -48.61 15.91 -0.22
CA ILE A 6 -48.19 15.07 0.90
C ILE A 6 -47.62 13.75 0.40
N ALA A 7 -48.25 13.12 -0.61
CA ALA A 7 -47.74 11.88 -1.21
C ALA A 7 -46.36 12.06 -1.85
N MET A 8 -46.13 13.18 -2.54
CA MET A 8 -44.86 13.46 -3.22
C MET A 8 -43.71 13.74 -2.22
N LEU A 9 -44.00 14.43 -1.11
CA LEU A 9 -43.04 14.65 -0.02
C LEU A 9 -42.65 13.34 0.68
N VAL A 10 -43.60 12.44 0.90
CA VAL A 10 -43.33 11.13 1.51
C VAL A 10 -42.44 10.27 0.61
N ILE A 11 -42.69 10.25 -0.71
CA ILE A 11 -41.86 9.52 -1.67
C ILE A 11 -40.44 10.10 -1.73
N LEU A 12 -40.30 11.43 -1.72
CA LEU A 12 -38.98 12.07 -1.73
C LEU A 12 -38.18 11.76 -0.46
N VAL A 13 -38.82 11.80 0.72
CA VAL A 13 -38.17 11.45 2.00
C VAL A 13 -37.75 9.98 2.02
N LEU A 14 -38.57 9.08 1.49
CA LEU A 14 -38.24 7.65 1.40
C LEU A 14 -37.10 7.36 0.41
N LEU A 15 -37.04 8.06 -0.72
CA LEU A 15 -35.95 7.94 -1.69
C LEU A 15 -34.63 8.49 -1.12
N VAL A 16 -34.67 9.64 -0.43
CA VAL A 16 -33.49 10.19 0.24
C VAL A 16 -33.02 9.27 1.37
N ALA A 17 -33.93 8.70 2.16
CA ALA A 17 -33.57 7.74 3.19
C ALA A 17 -32.99 6.43 2.60
N ALA A 18 -33.56 5.90 1.52
CA ALA A 18 -33.06 4.70 0.87
C ALA A 18 -31.68 4.88 0.21
N LEU A 19 -31.34 6.11 -0.21
CA LEU A 19 -30.02 6.45 -0.77
C LEU A 19 -28.97 6.77 0.31
N LEU A 20 -29.39 7.27 1.48
CA LEU A 20 -28.46 7.63 2.57
C LEU A 20 -28.18 6.48 3.55
N VAL A 21 -29.09 5.51 3.69
CA VAL A 21 -28.91 4.36 4.60
C VAL A 21 -27.68 3.50 4.27
N PRO A 22 -27.35 3.20 2.99
CA PRO A 22 -26.12 2.46 2.66
C PRO A 22 -24.85 3.26 3.00
N ILE A 23 -24.87 4.58 2.76
CA ILE A 23 -23.73 5.49 3.01
C ILE A 23 -23.47 5.62 4.52
N MET A 24 -24.52 5.63 5.36
CA MET A 24 -24.38 5.64 6.82
C MET A 24 -24.05 4.26 7.42
N GLN A 25 -24.30 3.15 6.71
CA GLN A 25 -23.88 1.82 7.16
C GLN A 25 -22.41 1.50 6.84
N MET A 26 -21.81 2.14 5.83
CA MET A 26 -20.36 2.05 5.60
C MET A 26 -19.51 2.77 6.66
N SER A 27 -20.09 3.68 7.46
CA SER A 27 -19.35 4.43 8.49
C SER A 27 -19.34 3.76 9.88
N ARG A 28 -19.88 2.54 10.02
CA ARG A 28 -19.78 1.75 11.25
C ARG A 28 -18.78 0.63 11.06
N TRP A 29 -17.52 1.03 11.01
CA TRP A 29 -16.37 0.16 11.22
C TRP A 29 -16.48 -0.52 12.59
N ASP A 30 -16.60 -1.84 12.59
CA ASP A 30 -16.63 -2.66 13.82
C ASP A 30 -15.19 -2.86 14.35
N PRO A 31 -14.87 -2.38 15.57
CA PRO A 31 -13.56 -2.58 16.18
C PRO A 31 -13.17 -4.07 16.35
N GLN A 32 -14.13 -4.98 16.49
CA GLN A 32 -13.84 -6.41 16.63
C GLN A 32 -13.38 -7.04 15.32
N LEU A 33 -13.84 -6.52 14.18
CA LEU A 33 -13.37 -6.94 12.86
C LEU A 33 -11.90 -6.55 12.61
N ARG A 34 -11.42 -5.41 13.17
CA ARG A 34 -9.99 -5.05 13.13
C ARG A 34 -9.11 -6.06 13.86
N GLU A 35 -9.55 -6.56 15.01
CA GLU A 35 -8.82 -7.53 15.81
C GLU A 35 -8.81 -8.93 15.17
N GLN A 36 -9.90 -9.30 14.48
CA GLN A 36 -10.01 -10.55 13.74
C GLN A 36 -9.17 -10.58 12.45
N ILE A 37 -9.12 -9.48 11.69
CA ILE A 37 -8.22 -9.35 10.53
C ILE A 37 -6.75 -9.42 11.00
N SER A 38 -6.41 -8.77 12.12
CA SER A 38 -5.06 -8.81 12.69
C SER A 38 -4.62 -10.20 13.19
N THR A 39 -5.55 -11.08 13.56
CA THR A 39 -5.23 -12.44 14.03
C THR A 39 -5.10 -13.44 12.89
N HIS A 40 -5.80 -13.21 11.77
CA HIS A 40 -5.69 -14.05 10.57
C HIS A 40 -4.33 -13.90 9.87
N ASP A 41 -3.75 -12.69 9.89
CA ASP A 41 -2.41 -12.40 9.36
C ASP A 41 -1.28 -13.15 10.08
N GLN A 42 -1.51 -13.65 11.30
CA GLN A 42 -0.53 -14.47 12.02
C GLN A 42 -0.57 -15.96 11.65
N GLN A 43 -1.60 -16.41 10.91
CA GLN A 43 -1.84 -17.84 10.67
C GLN A 43 -1.71 -18.28 9.21
N SER A 44 -1.62 -17.36 8.25
CA SER A 44 -1.52 -17.65 6.81
C SER A 44 -0.09 -17.69 6.24
N ALA A 45 0.94 -17.52 7.08
CA ALA A 45 2.33 -17.70 6.67
C ALA A 45 2.65 -19.18 6.45
N GLY A 46 2.58 -19.63 5.20
CA GLY A 46 3.30 -20.83 4.77
C GLY A 46 4.78 -20.70 5.16
N ALA A 47 5.31 -21.76 5.75
CA ALA A 47 6.61 -21.80 6.42
C ALA A 47 7.81 -21.72 5.45
N ASP A 48 8.01 -20.57 4.81
CA ASP A 48 9.31 -20.21 4.25
C ASP A 48 10.20 -19.69 5.39
N ALA A 49 11.45 -20.14 5.41
CA ALA A 49 12.44 -19.68 6.38
C ALA A 49 12.56 -18.14 6.32
N PRO A 50 12.80 -17.45 7.45
CA PRO A 50 13.02 -16.00 7.45
C PRO A 50 14.11 -15.65 6.42
N LEU A 51 13.79 -14.76 5.49
CA LEU A 51 14.77 -14.28 4.52
C LEU A 51 15.95 -13.64 5.27
N PRO A 52 17.21 -14.01 4.96
CA PRO A 52 18.35 -13.44 5.65
C PRO A 52 18.41 -11.95 5.34
N ALA A 53 18.24 -11.10 6.36
CA ALA A 53 18.45 -9.68 6.22
C ALA A 53 19.94 -9.39 6.00
N GLY A 54 20.25 -8.59 4.99
CA GLY A 54 21.56 -7.98 4.81
C GLY A 54 21.81 -6.87 5.84
N GLU A 55 22.89 -6.13 5.63
CA GLU A 55 23.23 -4.97 6.47
C GLU A 55 22.08 -3.93 6.45
N PRO A 56 21.75 -3.30 7.60
CA PRO A 56 20.80 -2.19 7.64
C PRO A 56 21.14 -1.09 6.64
N GLN A 57 20.13 -0.60 5.91
CA GLN A 57 20.26 0.48 4.95
C GLN A 57 20.06 1.85 5.62
N ASN A 58 20.43 2.92 4.89
CA ASN A 58 20.08 4.27 5.32
C ASN A 58 18.57 4.47 5.21
N VAL A 59 17.94 4.88 6.32
CA VAL A 59 16.50 5.18 6.39
C VAL A 59 16.32 6.65 6.75
N ALA A 60 15.88 7.45 5.79
CA ALA A 60 15.53 8.86 5.99
C ALA A 60 14.19 8.97 6.74
N THR A 61 13.97 10.05 7.49
CA THR A 61 12.65 10.30 8.11
C THR A 61 11.87 11.28 7.27
N LEU A 62 10.62 10.96 6.96
CA LEU A 62 9.69 11.85 6.29
C LEU A 62 8.87 12.63 7.31
N GLY A 63 8.93 13.96 7.25
CA GLY A 63 8.10 14.87 8.01
C GLY A 63 6.72 15.11 7.37
N SER A 64 6.59 14.89 6.06
CA SER A 64 5.36 15.12 5.30
C SER A 64 5.24 14.22 4.07
N ALA A 65 4.06 14.21 3.45
CA ALA A 65 3.86 13.57 2.15
C ALA A 65 4.52 14.33 1.00
N ASP A 66 4.70 15.65 1.13
CA ASP A 66 5.35 16.49 0.11
C ASP A 66 6.82 16.09 -0.09
N GLU A 67 7.51 15.70 0.99
CA GLU A 67 8.87 15.17 0.90
C GLU A 67 8.92 13.86 0.09
N LEU A 68 7.93 12.98 0.27
CA LEU A 68 7.81 11.76 -0.53
C LEU A 68 7.48 12.08 -2.00
N ALA A 69 6.58 13.03 -2.24
CA ALA A 69 6.23 13.49 -3.58
C ALA A 69 7.43 14.11 -4.30
N GLN A 70 8.27 14.88 -3.59
CA GLN A 70 9.50 15.44 -4.13
C GLN A 70 10.49 14.35 -4.55
N GLU A 71 10.73 13.36 -3.67
CA GLU A 71 11.59 12.22 -3.97
C GLU A 71 11.05 11.39 -5.15
N PHE A 72 9.72 11.24 -5.24
CA PHE A 72 9.02 10.57 -6.34
C PHE A 72 9.16 11.32 -7.67
N GLY A 73 9.02 12.64 -7.64
CA GLY A 73 9.14 13.50 -8.81
C GLY A 73 10.57 13.65 -9.33
N ALA A 74 11.58 13.44 -8.47
CA ALA A 74 12.99 13.43 -8.87
C ALA A 74 13.33 12.32 -9.88
N ASP A 75 12.53 11.25 -9.93
CA ASP A 75 12.65 10.15 -10.89
C ASP A 75 11.53 10.15 -11.95
N ASN A 76 10.99 11.33 -12.30
CA ASN A 76 10.10 11.44 -13.45
C ASN A 76 10.77 10.89 -14.72
N GLY A 77 10.01 10.13 -15.51
CA GLY A 77 10.53 9.43 -16.69
C GLY A 77 11.12 8.04 -16.40
N ARG A 78 11.00 7.54 -15.16
CA ARG A 78 11.38 6.16 -14.79
C ARG A 78 10.20 5.41 -14.19
N LEU A 79 10.23 4.09 -14.28
CA LEU A 79 9.30 3.25 -13.51
C LEU A 79 9.55 3.48 -12.03
N ARG A 80 8.47 3.57 -11.26
CA ARG A 80 8.56 3.83 -9.82
C ARG A 80 7.67 2.87 -9.06
N LEU A 81 8.23 2.23 -8.04
CA LEU A 81 7.51 1.36 -7.13
C LEU A 81 7.50 1.97 -5.74
N LEU A 82 6.31 2.17 -5.18
CA LEU A 82 6.12 2.64 -3.81
C LEU A 82 5.58 1.50 -2.96
N ALA A 83 6.34 1.11 -1.94
CA ALA A 83 5.93 0.12 -0.95
C ALA A 83 5.68 0.81 0.40
N ILE A 84 4.46 0.68 0.94
CA ILE A 84 4.10 1.18 2.27
C ILE A 84 4.02 -0.02 3.22
N LEU A 85 5.01 -0.15 4.11
CA LEU A 85 5.24 -1.36 4.90
C LEU A 85 5.36 -1.06 6.40
N SER A 86 4.97 -1.99 7.25
CA SER A 86 5.29 -1.97 8.69
C SER A 86 6.62 -2.69 8.93
N PRO A 87 7.59 -2.11 9.63
CA PRO A 87 8.90 -2.72 9.82
C PRO A 87 8.86 -3.99 10.69
N THR A 88 7.83 -4.17 11.52
CA THR A 88 7.78 -5.30 12.45
C THR A 88 6.80 -6.40 12.06
N THR A 89 5.91 -6.20 11.10
CA THR A 89 4.95 -7.25 10.69
C THR A 89 5.60 -8.24 9.74
N GLU A 90 5.20 -9.51 9.84
CA GLU A 90 5.82 -10.58 9.05
C GLU A 90 5.49 -10.44 7.56
N SER A 91 4.24 -10.16 7.22
CA SER A 91 3.79 -9.92 5.84
C SER A 91 4.57 -8.79 5.17
N SER A 92 4.75 -7.64 5.83
CA SER A 92 5.59 -6.54 5.32
C SER A 92 7.05 -6.93 5.11
N ARG A 93 7.65 -7.67 6.05
CA ARG A 93 9.05 -8.11 5.91
C ARG A 93 9.21 -9.11 4.77
N GLN A 94 8.27 -10.03 4.61
CA GLN A 94 8.24 -10.94 3.46
C GLN A 94 8.08 -10.17 2.15
N ALA A 95 7.17 -9.21 2.08
CA ALA A 95 6.99 -8.34 0.93
C ALA A 95 8.28 -7.62 0.54
N ALA A 96 9.00 -7.03 1.50
CA ALA A 96 10.29 -6.38 1.25
C ALA A 96 11.32 -7.37 0.66
N GLY A 97 11.43 -8.56 1.24
CA GLY A 97 12.34 -9.58 0.73
C GLY A 97 11.93 -10.17 -0.63
N TYR A 98 10.64 -10.26 -0.93
CA TYR A 98 10.18 -10.66 -2.26
C TYR A 98 10.42 -9.57 -3.30
N ILE A 99 10.28 -8.29 -2.97
CA ILE A 99 10.71 -7.18 -3.86
C ILE A 99 12.20 -7.32 -4.17
N GLN A 100 13.03 -7.61 -3.16
CA GLN A 100 14.46 -7.81 -3.33
C GLN A 100 14.77 -8.99 -4.27
N GLN A 101 14.17 -10.14 -4.04
CA GLN A 101 14.54 -11.38 -4.73
C GLN A 101 13.86 -11.53 -6.09
N GLU A 102 12.55 -11.36 -6.13
CA GLU A 102 11.72 -11.74 -7.27
C GLU A 102 11.58 -10.61 -8.29
N LEU A 103 11.71 -9.36 -7.85
CA LEU A 103 11.67 -8.21 -8.75
C LEU A 103 13.08 -7.70 -9.05
N LEU A 104 13.83 -7.29 -8.02
CA LEU A 104 15.06 -6.55 -8.23
C LEU A 104 16.23 -7.46 -8.64
N GLN A 105 16.54 -8.51 -7.88
CA GLN A 105 17.66 -9.42 -8.22
C GLN A 105 17.40 -10.26 -9.48
N ALA A 106 16.15 -10.71 -9.68
CA ALA A 106 15.81 -11.49 -10.87
C ALA A 106 15.84 -10.67 -12.17
N HIS A 107 15.75 -9.35 -12.07
CA HIS A 107 15.66 -8.42 -13.20
C HIS A 107 16.53 -7.18 -12.96
N GLU A 108 17.85 -7.38 -13.02
CA GLU A 108 18.85 -6.33 -12.79
C GLU A 108 18.83 -5.21 -13.85
N ASP A 109 18.27 -5.49 -15.02
CA ASP A 109 18.20 -4.59 -16.18
C ASP A 109 16.99 -3.65 -16.19
N ILE A 110 16.00 -3.87 -15.31
CA ILE A 110 14.85 -2.97 -15.20
C ILE A 110 15.31 -1.63 -14.62
N ASP A 111 15.06 -0.56 -15.37
CA ASP A 111 15.21 0.82 -14.91
C ASP A 111 14.03 1.25 -14.03
N ILE A 112 14.12 0.93 -12.74
CA ILE A 112 13.10 1.23 -11.74
C ILE A 112 13.70 1.92 -10.52
N SER A 113 12.97 2.88 -9.97
CA SER A 113 13.21 3.46 -8.65
C SER A 113 12.25 2.88 -7.64
N VAL A 114 12.77 2.37 -6.52
CA VAL A 114 11.96 1.78 -5.45
C VAL A 114 11.98 2.68 -4.22
N TYR A 115 10.79 3.02 -3.72
CA TYR A 115 10.58 3.82 -2.51
C TYR A 115 9.93 2.94 -1.46
N VAL A 116 10.62 2.70 -0.36
CA VAL A 116 10.09 1.87 0.73
C VAL A 116 9.85 2.76 1.92
N VAL A 117 8.57 2.97 2.22
CA VAL A 117 8.14 3.79 3.34
C VAL A 117 7.70 2.89 4.47
N TRP A 118 8.55 2.78 5.49
CA TRP A 118 8.28 2.11 6.73
C TRP A 118 7.39 3.00 7.61
N ILE A 119 6.19 2.54 7.92
CA ILE A 119 5.20 3.31 8.68
C ILE A 119 4.95 2.75 10.07
N THR A 120 4.52 3.61 10.99
CA THR A 120 4.06 3.16 12.31
C THR A 120 2.62 2.63 12.25
N GLN A 121 2.44 1.32 12.04
CA GLN A 121 1.12 0.69 12.12
C GLN A 121 0.76 0.28 13.55
N ARG A 122 1.78 -0.05 14.35
CA ARG A 122 1.65 -0.41 15.78
C ARG A 122 2.79 0.18 16.61
N SER A 123 2.65 0.13 17.94
CA SER A 123 3.60 0.75 18.87
C SER A 123 5.05 0.29 18.74
N GLY A 124 5.29 -0.90 18.19
CA GLY A 124 6.63 -1.45 17.94
C GLY A 124 7.30 -0.96 16.66
N ASP A 125 6.56 -0.28 15.77
CA ASP A 125 7.08 0.18 14.49
C ASP A 125 7.84 1.49 14.65
N THR A 126 9.11 1.37 15.03
CA THR A 126 10.03 2.50 15.24
C THR A 126 10.99 2.69 14.07
N LEU A 127 11.62 3.87 14.00
CA LEU A 127 12.71 4.13 13.04
C LEU A 127 13.87 3.12 13.17
N GLU A 128 14.15 2.67 14.39
CA GLU A 128 15.18 1.65 14.61
C GLU A 128 14.77 0.30 13.99
N GLN A 129 13.52 -0.11 14.16
CA GLN A 129 13.00 -1.31 13.51
C GLN A 129 12.96 -1.16 11.98
N ALA A 130 12.63 0.03 11.47
CA ALA A 130 12.72 0.33 10.04
C ALA A 130 14.14 0.19 9.49
N ARG A 131 15.17 0.64 10.22
CA ARG A 131 16.56 0.41 9.85
C ARG A 131 16.91 -1.07 9.81
N GLN A 132 16.51 -1.84 10.82
CA GLN A 132 16.77 -3.29 10.81
C GLN A 132 16.05 -3.99 9.65
N ALA A 133 14.77 -3.69 9.44
CA ALA A 133 13.96 -4.27 8.36
C ALA A 133 14.45 -3.89 6.96
N SER A 134 15.06 -2.70 6.80
CA SER A 134 15.62 -2.26 5.52
C SER A 134 16.70 -3.19 4.97
N GLY A 135 17.40 -3.96 5.82
CA GLY A 135 18.36 -4.96 5.36
C GLY A 135 17.74 -6.10 4.53
N LEU A 136 16.41 -6.29 4.56
CA LEU A 136 15.70 -7.26 3.72
C LEU A 136 15.64 -6.85 2.24
N LEU A 137 15.83 -5.56 1.96
CA LEU A 137 15.79 -4.97 0.63
C LEU A 137 16.96 -3.99 0.52
N SER A 138 18.12 -4.51 0.16
CA SER A 138 19.38 -3.78 0.11
C SER A 138 19.80 -3.37 -1.31
N ASP A 139 18.95 -3.60 -2.31
CA ASP A 139 19.21 -3.22 -3.69
C ASP A 139 19.45 -1.70 -3.82
N PRO A 140 20.47 -1.26 -4.58
CA PRO A 140 20.81 0.16 -4.71
C PRO A 140 19.72 1.01 -5.39
N ARG A 141 18.76 0.39 -6.09
CA ARG A 141 17.57 1.07 -6.64
C ARG A 141 16.54 1.40 -5.57
N ALA A 142 16.64 0.82 -4.37
CA ALA A 142 15.75 1.07 -3.25
C ALA A 142 16.24 2.22 -2.36
N ARG A 143 15.33 3.16 -2.09
CA ARG A 143 15.48 4.19 -1.06
C ARG A 143 14.48 3.94 0.05
N HIS A 144 14.97 4.02 1.29
CA HIS A 144 14.16 3.75 2.47
C HIS A 144 13.84 5.02 3.23
N TYR A 145 12.58 5.10 3.65
CA TYR A 145 12.03 6.19 4.41
C TYR A 145 11.26 5.64 5.60
N TYR A 146 11.20 6.41 6.68
CA TYR A 146 10.36 6.15 7.83
C TYR A 146 9.38 7.29 8.00
N SER A 147 8.11 6.96 8.22
CA SER A 147 7.05 7.95 8.51
C SER A 147 6.23 7.48 9.70
N SER A 148 6.14 8.29 10.74
CA SER A 148 5.33 7.94 11.91
C SER A 148 3.83 7.89 11.60
N ASP A 149 3.36 8.62 10.58
CA ASP A 149 1.95 8.53 10.17
C ASP A 149 1.64 9.11 8.79
N ALA A 150 2.27 10.24 8.44
CA ALA A 150 1.87 11.09 7.32
C ALA A 150 1.72 10.35 5.98
N ALA A 151 2.66 9.46 5.63
CA ALA A 151 2.65 8.81 4.33
C ALA A 151 1.50 7.81 4.15
N GLY A 152 1.24 6.97 5.15
CA GLY A 152 0.21 5.93 5.04
C GLY A 152 -1.20 6.51 4.94
N SER A 153 -1.47 7.58 5.71
CA SER A 153 -2.75 8.28 5.67
C SER A 153 -2.92 9.07 4.38
N TYR A 154 -1.88 9.78 3.92
CA TYR A 154 -1.93 10.50 2.66
C TYR A 154 -2.20 9.57 1.46
N VAL A 155 -1.52 8.42 1.40
CA VAL A 155 -1.74 7.43 0.33
C VAL A 155 -3.17 6.89 0.40
N ALA A 156 -3.73 6.67 1.61
CA ALA A 156 -5.13 6.26 1.74
C ALA A 156 -6.10 7.29 1.17
N ASP A 157 -5.92 8.57 1.52
CA ASP A 157 -6.72 9.68 1.00
C ASP A 157 -6.63 9.75 -0.53
N ALA A 158 -5.43 9.64 -1.09
CA ALA A 158 -5.19 9.72 -2.54
C ALA A 158 -5.78 8.54 -3.33
N LEU A 159 -5.91 7.37 -2.69
CA LEU A 159 -6.60 6.21 -3.27
C LEU A 159 -8.12 6.28 -3.11
N GLY A 160 -8.66 7.35 -2.48
CA GLY A 160 -10.09 7.59 -2.34
C GLY A 160 -10.69 7.09 -1.02
N TYR A 161 -9.86 6.85 0.00
CA TYR A 161 -10.28 6.24 1.27
C TYR A 161 -9.88 7.08 2.46
N PRO A 162 -10.48 8.28 2.58
CA PRO A 162 -10.07 9.22 3.60
C PRO A 162 -10.36 8.73 5.02
N GLY A 163 -9.40 8.99 5.92
CA GLY A 163 -9.50 8.63 7.35
C GLY A 163 -9.07 7.19 7.68
N ASP A 164 -8.48 6.48 6.72
CA ASP A 164 -7.86 5.19 6.91
C ASP A 164 -6.32 5.28 6.79
N LYS A 165 -5.62 4.16 6.92
CA LYS A 165 -4.17 4.07 6.73
C LYS A 165 -3.81 2.92 5.81
N VAL A 166 -3.11 3.22 4.72
CA VAL A 166 -2.53 2.18 3.87
C VAL A 166 -1.27 1.64 4.53
N TRP A 167 -1.19 0.32 4.60
CA TRP A 167 -0.02 -0.47 4.98
C TRP A 167 -0.04 -1.76 4.17
N ASN A 168 1.07 -2.51 4.13
CA ASN A 168 1.14 -3.76 3.37
C ASN A 168 0.68 -3.60 1.91
N CYS A 169 1.12 -2.53 1.26
CA CYS A 169 0.69 -2.18 -0.09
C CYS A 169 1.92 -1.86 -0.96
N ILE A 170 1.91 -2.37 -2.18
CA ILE A 170 2.93 -2.16 -3.21
C ILE A 170 2.22 -1.57 -4.43
N MET A 171 2.70 -0.44 -4.90
CA MET A 171 2.10 0.32 -5.99
C MET A 171 3.14 0.57 -7.07
N LEU A 172 2.78 0.30 -8.32
CA LEU A 172 3.61 0.59 -9.49
C LEU A 172 3.07 1.80 -10.23
N PHE A 173 3.98 2.68 -10.62
CA PHE A 173 3.70 3.87 -11.40
C PHE A 173 4.54 3.86 -12.68
N GLY A 174 3.90 4.26 -13.78
CA GLY A 174 4.57 4.44 -15.06
C GLY A 174 5.54 5.62 -15.08
N GLU A 175 6.33 5.70 -16.13
CA GLU A 175 7.29 6.77 -16.39
C GLU A 175 6.63 8.15 -16.51
N GLU A 176 5.39 8.16 -17.01
CA GLU A 176 4.55 9.34 -17.21
C GLU A 176 3.84 9.80 -15.94
N ALA A 177 3.90 9.04 -14.85
CA ALA A 177 3.22 9.39 -13.62
C ALA A 177 3.83 10.66 -13.01
N VAL A 178 2.99 11.65 -12.69
CA VAL A 178 3.43 12.91 -12.08
C VAL A 178 2.66 13.09 -10.79
N TRP A 179 3.39 13.39 -9.71
CA TRP A 179 2.82 13.70 -8.41
C TRP A 179 2.82 15.23 -8.22
N ASP A 180 1.78 15.88 -8.74
CA ASP A 180 1.60 17.35 -8.66
C ASP A 180 0.13 17.77 -8.87
N PRO A 181 -0.57 18.29 -7.83
CA PRO A 181 -0.27 18.17 -6.40
C PRO A 181 -0.78 16.83 -5.81
N GLU A 182 -1.56 16.09 -6.60
CA GLU A 182 -2.18 14.84 -6.20
C GLU A 182 -1.29 13.66 -6.58
N MET A 183 -1.32 12.60 -5.78
CA MET A 183 -0.65 11.35 -6.13
C MET A 183 -1.26 10.82 -7.44
N PRO A 184 -0.44 10.41 -8.41
CA PRO A 184 -0.96 9.77 -9.60
C PRO A 184 -1.66 8.46 -9.23
N GLN A 185 -2.56 7.99 -10.09
CA GLN A 185 -3.15 6.67 -9.90
C GLN A 185 -2.11 5.60 -10.25
N PRO A 186 -1.89 4.59 -9.39
CA PRO A 186 -0.98 3.50 -9.71
C PRO A 186 -1.53 2.64 -10.85
N GLN A 187 -0.65 2.18 -11.74
CA GLN A 187 -0.99 1.26 -12.83
C GLN A 187 -1.26 -0.16 -12.32
N ARG A 188 -0.63 -0.53 -11.20
CA ARG A 188 -0.81 -1.79 -10.48
C ARG A 188 -0.77 -1.55 -8.97
N VAL A 189 -1.59 -2.29 -8.24
CA VAL A 189 -1.57 -2.33 -6.78
C VAL A 189 -1.58 -3.78 -6.34
N LEU A 190 -0.72 -4.13 -5.39
CA LEU A 190 -0.73 -5.40 -4.66
C LEU A 190 -0.87 -5.08 -3.17
N HIS A 191 -1.76 -5.76 -2.46
CA HIS A 191 -1.92 -5.55 -1.02
C HIS A 191 -2.16 -6.85 -0.23
N GLN A 192 -1.87 -6.79 1.07
CA GLN A 192 -2.05 -7.92 2.00
C GLN A 192 -3.12 -7.65 3.07
N LEU A 193 -3.96 -6.63 2.88
CA LEU A 193 -4.94 -6.16 3.87
C LEU A 193 -6.23 -7.02 4.00
N GLY A 194 -6.21 -8.24 3.47
CA GLY A 194 -7.36 -9.14 3.39
C GLY A 194 -8.36 -8.81 2.28
N ALA A 195 -9.24 -9.77 1.96
CA ALA A 195 -10.23 -9.67 0.87
C ALA A 195 -11.37 -8.66 1.12
N GLN A 196 -11.51 -8.14 2.34
CA GLN A 196 -12.52 -7.12 2.68
C GLN A 196 -11.97 -5.68 2.63
N HIS A 197 -10.75 -5.51 2.13
CA HIS A 197 -10.18 -4.19 2.00
C HIS A 197 -10.68 -3.48 0.75
N TRP A 198 -10.76 -2.16 0.85
CA TRP A 198 -11.25 -1.28 -0.21
C TRP A 198 -10.34 -1.19 -1.45
N LEU A 199 -9.17 -1.83 -1.40
CA LEU A 199 -8.26 -1.95 -2.55
C LEU A 199 -8.71 -3.00 -3.57
N GLY A 200 -9.77 -3.77 -3.27
CA GLY A 200 -10.37 -4.75 -4.17
C GLY A 200 -9.66 -6.10 -4.16
N GLU A 201 -10.45 -7.18 -4.13
CA GLU A 201 -9.97 -8.56 -4.04
C GLU A 201 -9.00 -8.93 -5.17
N GLN A 202 -9.14 -8.34 -6.35
CA GLN A 202 -8.25 -8.56 -7.50
C GLN A 202 -6.80 -8.12 -7.26
N ASN A 203 -6.57 -7.24 -6.28
CA ASN A 203 -5.26 -6.72 -5.92
C ASN A 203 -4.69 -7.40 -4.66
N TYR A 204 -5.42 -8.33 -4.06
CA TYR A 204 -5.00 -9.04 -2.86
C TYR A 204 -4.04 -10.18 -3.23
N ALA A 205 -2.85 -10.18 -2.63
CA ALA A 205 -1.85 -11.23 -2.83
C ALA A 205 -1.01 -11.41 -1.57
N THR A 206 -0.88 -12.64 -1.07
CA THR A 206 -0.11 -12.96 0.16
C THR A 206 0.76 -14.20 -0.01
N GLY A 207 1.83 -14.31 0.78
CA GLY A 207 2.73 -15.48 0.73
C GLY A 207 3.20 -15.77 -0.69
N ASN A 208 2.98 -17.00 -1.16
CA ASN A 208 3.34 -17.42 -2.51
C ASN A 208 2.62 -16.63 -3.62
N ASP A 209 1.39 -16.16 -3.39
CA ASP A 209 0.68 -15.38 -4.41
C ASP A 209 1.34 -14.01 -4.61
N LEU A 210 1.78 -13.38 -3.51
CA LEU A 210 2.54 -12.12 -3.59
C LEU A 210 3.88 -12.34 -4.28
N ARG A 211 4.59 -13.40 -3.89
CA ARG A 211 5.87 -13.79 -4.50
C ARG A 211 5.73 -13.98 -6.01
N ASN A 212 4.74 -14.75 -6.44
CA ASN A 212 4.46 -15.01 -7.85
C ASN A 212 4.02 -13.74 -8.59
N ALA A 213 3.22 -12.88 -7.96
CA ALA A 213 2.81 -11.60 -8.56
C ALA A 213 4.01 -10.67 -8.81
N LEU A 214 4.97 -10.62 -7.88
CA LEU A 214 6.20 -9.83 -8.05
C LEU A 214 7.12 -10.40 -9.12
N ALA A 215 7.28 -11.73 -9.19
CA ALA A 215 8.03 -12.37 -10.27
C ALA A 215 7.38 -12.13 -11.65
N ALA A 216 6.05 -12.24 -11.73
CA ALA A 216 5.31 -11.95 -12.95
C ALA A 216 5.44 -10.47 -13.37
N LEU A 217 5.40 -9.56 -12.39
CA LEU A 217 5.64 -8.14 -12.63
C LEU A 217 7.03 -7.89 -13.19
N GLY A 218 8.07 -8.47 -12.60
CA GLY A 218 9.44 -8.36 -13.10
C GLY A 218 9.57 -8.85 -14.54
N ALA A 219 8.96 -9.99 -14.87
CA ALA A 219 8.94 -10.50 -16.24
C ALA A 219 8.17 -9.59 -17.22
N GLU A 220 7.06 -8.99 -16.80
CA GLU A 220 6.31 -8.00 -17.60
C GLU A 220 7.18 -6.79 -17.89
N LEU A 221 7.79 -6.19 -16.86
CA LEU A 221 8.62 -5.00 -16.98
C LEU A 221 9.91 -5.23 -17.79
N GLY A 222 10.57 -6.37 -17.61
CA GLY A 222 11.76 -6.72 -18.41
C GLY A 222 11.45 -6.97 -19.89
N SER A 223 10.18 -7.19 -20.25
CA SER A 223 9.76 -7.30 -21.65
C SER A 223 9.52 -5.94 -22.32
N TRP A 224 9.48 -4.85 -21.55
CA TRP A 224 9.33 -3.50 -22.08
C TRP A 224 10.67 -3.07 -22.68
N GLN A 225 10.84 -3.36 -23.97
CA GLN A 225 11.98 -2.84 -24.73
C GLN A 225 11.74 -1.35 -24.99
N PHE A 226 12.54 -0.50 -24.35
CA PHE A 226 12.64 0.93 -24.62
C PHE A 226 13.76 1.22 -25.63
#